data_AF-A0A3C1U514-F1
#
_entry.id   AF-A0A3C1U514-F1
#
_cell.length_a   1.000
_cell.length_b   1.000
_cell.length_c   1.000
_cell.angle_alpha   90.00
_cell.angle_beta   90.00
_cell.angle_gamma   90.00
#
_symmetry.space_group_name_H-M   'P 1'
#
loop_
_entity.id
_entity.type
_entity.pdbx_description
1 polymer ?
#
loop_
_entity_poly.entity_id
_entity_poly.type
_entity_poly.pdbx_seq_one_letter_code
_entity_poly.pdbx_strand_id
1 'polypeptide(L)' 'MMIVGLTGGIATGKSTTAEMIRGAGIPVHDADAAVHQLMVPGGAAIAPITVMFGSDMVAEDGSVDRQKLGGVV' A
#
# COMPACT_ATOMS: atom_id res chain seq x y z
N MET A 1 -4.76 11.11 21.50
CA MET A 1 -5.27 10.12 20.52
C MET A 1 -4.47 8.84 20.68
N MET A 2 -5.11 7.68 20.80
CA MET A 2 -4.42 6.38 20.88
C MET A 2 -4.37 5.76 19.47
N ILE A 3 -3.22 5.22 19.07
CA ILE A 3 -3.05 4.53 17.77
C ILE A 3 -2.89 3.03 18.06
N VAL A 4 -3.71 2.21 17.40
CA VAL A 4 -3.71 0.76 17.55
C VAL A 4 -3.43 0.13 16.18
N GLY A 5 -2.41 -0.73 16.11
CA GLY A 5 -2.07 -1.45 14.88
C GLY A 5 -2.85 -2.76 14.77
N LEU A 6 -3.65 -2.91 13.71
CA LEU A 6 -4.29 -4.17 13.36
C LEU A 6 -3.37 -4.95 12.40
N THR A 7 -2.87 -6.10 12.85
CA THR A 7 -1.97 -6.97 12.08
C THR A 7 -2.43 -8.44 12.11
N GLY A 8 -1.78 -9.28 11.31
CA GLY A 8 -2.14 -10.69 11.11
C GLY A 8 -1.64 -11.21 9.77
N GLY A 9 -1.55 -12.54 9.63
CA GLY A 9 -1.13 -13.20 8.39
C GLY A 9 -2.15 -13.07 7.24
N ILE A 10 -1.81 -13.62 6.08
CA ILE A 10 -2.75 -13.72 4.94
C ILE A 10 -3.99 -14.53 5.36
N ALA A 11 -5.17 -14.09 4.92
CA ALA A 11 -6.46 -14.74 5.20
C ALA A 11 -6.85 -14.90 6.69
N THR A 12 -6.27 -14.11 7.60
CA THR A 12 -6.60 -14.14 9.04
C THR A 12 -7.80 -13.26 9.43
N GLY A 13 -8.49 -12.67 8.46
CA GLY A 13 -9.68 -11.83 8.72
C GLY A 13 -9.39 -10.37 9.09
N LYS A 14 -8.17 -9.86 8.87
CA LYS A 14 -7.83 -8.44 9.13
C LYS A 14 -8.82 -7.46 8.51
N SER A 15 -9.17 -7.63 7.23
CA SER A 15 -10.11 -6.75 6.54
C SER A 15 -11.49 -6.80 7.19
N THR A 16 -11.95 -7.99 7.59
CA THR A 16 -13.20 -8.16 8.33
C THR A 16 -13.18 -7.42 9.67
N THR A 17 -12.10 -7.56 10.44
CA THR A 17 -11.93 -6.85 11.72
C THR A 17 -11.85 -5.33 11.51
N ALA A 18 -11.16 -4.86 10.47
CA ALA A 18 -11.09 -3.45 10.11
C ALA A 18 -12.49 -2.88 9.80
N GLU A 19 -13.32 -3.60 9.05
CA GLU A 19 -14.71 -3.21 8.78
C GLU A 19 -15.57 -3.18 10.05
N MET A 20 -15.39 -4.13 10.97
CA MET A 20 -16.07 -4.10 12.27
C MET A 20 -15.70 -2.86 13.09
N ILE A 21 -14.41 -2.48 13.09
CA ILE A 21 -13.93 -1.26 13.77
C ILE A 21 -14.54 -0.01 13.12
N ARG A 22 -14.58 0.06 11.78
CA ARG A 22 -15.26 1.14 11.04
C ARG A 22 -16.74 1.23 11.40
N GLY A 23 -17.44 0.09 11.44
CA GLY A 23 -18.85 -0.01 11.80
C GLY A 23 -19.15 0.45 13.24
N ALA A 24 -18.18 0.38 14.13
CA ALA A 24 -18.27 0.94 15.49
C ALA A 24 -18.02 2.47 15.55
N GLY A 25 -17.84 3.14 14.41
CA GLY A 25 -17.58 4.58 14.33
C GLY A 25 -16.13 4.98 14.63
N ILE A 26 -15.22 4.01 14.68
CA ILE A 26 -13.79 4.27 14.91
C ILE A 26 -13.09 4.43 13.56
N PRO A 27 -12.35 5.53 13.34
CA PRO A 27 -11.60 5.73 12.10
C PRO A 27 -10.55 4.63 11.90
N VAL A 28 -10.48 4.07 10.68
CA VAL A 28 -9.48 3.06 10.31
C VAL A 28 -8.68 3.55 9.11
N HIS A 29 -7.37 3.65 9.31
CA HIS A 29 -6.40 3.86 8.25
C HIS A 29 -5.99 2.50 7.65
N ASP A 30 -6.15 2.35 6.34
CA ASP A 30 -5.76 1.14 5.61
C ASP A 30 -4.39 1.36 4.96
N ALA A 31 -3.38 0.66 5.48
CA ALA A 31 -2.01 0.80 5.01
C ALA A 31 -1.83 0.25 3.59
N ASP A 32 -2.51 -0.85 3.23
CA ASP A 32 -2.38 -1.47 1.91
C ASP A 32 -2.99 -0.55 0.84
N ALA A 33 -4.15 0.05 1.13
CA ALA A 33 -4.77 1.03 0.26
C ALA A 33 -3.91 2.30 0.11
N ALA A 34 -3.32 2.78 1.21
CA ALA A 34 -2.46 3.96 1.19
C ALA A 34 -1.21 3.72 0.31
N VAL A 35 -0.54 2.57 0.47
CA VAL A 35 0.61 2.21 -0.37
C VAL A 35 0.21 2.08 -1.83
N HIS A 36 -0.94 1.46 -2.12
CA HIS A 36 -1.44 1.37 -3.49
C HIS A 36 -1.61 2.75 -4.13
N GLN A 37 -2.20 3.72 -3.42
CA GLN A 37 -2.35 5.09 -3.89
C GLN A 37 -1.03 5.82 -4.11
N LEU A 38 0.02 5.49 -3.36
CA LEU A 38 1.34 6.08 -3.60
C LEU A 38 1.99 5.57 -4.89
N MET A 39 1.57 4.39 -5.38
CA MET A 39 2.17 3.68 -6.50
C MET A 39 1.40 3.82 -7.84
N VAL A 40 0.21 4.45 -7.83
CA VAL A 40 -0.53 4.75 -9.07
C VAL A 40 0.19 5.82 -9.92
N PRO A 41 -0.19 6.06 -11.18
CA PRO A 41 0.44 7.07 -12.01
C PRO A 41 0.43 8.45 -11.37
N GLY A 42 1.61 9.10 -11.33
CA GLY A 42 1.80 10.38 -10.64
C GLY A 42 1.83 10.30 -9.11
N GLY A 43 1.77 9.09 -8.55
CA GLY A 43 1.86 8.84 -7.12
C GLY A 43 3.22 9.21 -6.54
N ALA A 44 3.23 9.56 -5.25
CA ALA A 44 4.44 10.05 -4.59
C ALA A 44 5.56 9.00 -4.45
N ALA A 45 5.27 7.72 -4.64
CA ALA A 45 6.29 6.66 -4.63
C ALA A 45 7.03 6.53 -5.97
N ILE A 46 6.50 7.06 -7.08
CA ILE A 46 7.11 6.91 -8.41
C ILE A 46 8.53 7.45 -8.43
N ALA A 47 8.71 8.74 -8.15
CA ALA A 47 10.02 9.40 -8.18
C ALA A 47 11.08 8.73 -7.29
N PRO A 48 10.84 8.45 -5.98
CA PRO A 48 11.84 7.81 -5.15
C PRO A 48 12.15 6.37 -5.58
N ILE A 49 11.16 5.60 -6.05
CA ILE A 49 11.39 4.24 -6.57
C ILE A 49 12.25 4.31 -7.84
N THR A 50 11.95 5.22 -8.76
CA THR A 50 12.75 5.42 -9.98
C THR A 50 14.19 5.81 -9.66
N VAL A 51 14.41 6.69 -8.68
CA VAL A 51 15.75 7.12 -8.26
C VAL A 51 16.55 5.95 -7.65
N MET A 52 15.92 5.12 -6.84
CA MET A 52 16.62 4.03 -6.14
C MET A 52 16.82 2.77 -6.99
N PHE A 53 15.83 2.41 -7.80
CA PHE A 53 15.78 1.11 -8.48
C PHE A 53 15.79 1.22 -10.02
N GLY A 54 15.79 2.45 -10.56
CA GLY A 54 15.79 2.72 -12.00
C GLY A 54 14.38 2.90 -12.59
N SER A 55 14.34 3.48 -13.79
CA SER A 55 13.09 3.75 -14.53
C SER A 55 12.33 2.49 -14.94
N ASP A 56 13.02 1.34 -15.02
CA ASP A 56 12.44 0.07 -15.46
C ASP A 56 11.39 -0.49 -14.46
N MET A 57 11.33 0.09 -13.26
CA MET A 57 10.33 -0.18 -12.23
C MET A 57 8.99 0.54 -12.46
N VAL A 58 8.91 1.43 -13.44
CA VAL A 58 7.67 2.15 -13.80
C VAL A 58 7.10 1.49 -15.05
N ALA A 59 5.83 1.09 -14.99
CA ALA A 59 5.09 0.54 -16.11
C ALA A 59 4.78 1.62 -17.16
N GLU A 60 4.38 1.20 -18.36
CA GLU A 60 4.05 2.12 -19.46
C GLU A 60 2.92 3.10 -19.13
N ASP A 61 2.01 2.71 -18.22
CA ASP A 61 0.92 3.55 -17.73
C ASP A 61 1.36 4.59 -16.68
N GLY A 62 2.64 4.58 -16.29
CA GLY A 62 3.22 5.48 -15.29
C GLY A 62 3.07 5.02 -13.84
N SER A 63 2.52 3.83 -13.58
CA SER A 63 2.43 3.22 -12.26
C SER A 63 3.69 2.43 -11.89
N VAL A 64 3.85 2.06 -10.62
CA VAL A 64 4.92 1.13 -10.22
C VAL A 64 4.60 -0.29 -10.68
N ASP A 65 5.53 -0.93 -11.39
CA ASP A 65 5.52 -2.36 -11.66
C ASP A 65 5.89 -3.13 -10.38
N ARG A 66 4.87 -3.51 -9.61
CA ARG A 66 5.02 -4.22 -8.33
C ARG A 66 5.68 -5.59 -8.48
N GLN A 67 5.55 -6.24 -9.62
CA GLN A 67 6.13 -7.56 -9.84
C GLN A 67 7.64 -7.44 -10.05
N LYS A 68 8.08 -6.48 -10.88
CA LYS A 68 9.51 -6.18 -11.05
C LYS A 68 10.14 -5.69 -9.75
N LEU A 69 9.50 -4.72 -9.08
CA LEU A 69 10.01 -4.19 -7.82
C LEU A 69 10.09 -5.30 -6.75
N GLY A 70 9.08 -6.16 -6.65
CA GLY A 70 9.06 -7.30 -5.73
C GLY A 70 10.13 -8.37 -6.02
N GLY A 71 10.70 -8.40 -7.22
CA GLY A 71 11.78 -9.32 -7.58
C GLY A 71 13.17 -8.84 -7.16
N VAL A 72 13.31 -7.58 -6.73
CA VAL A 72 14.59 -6.95 -6.38
C VAL A 72 14.67 -6.46 -4.93
N VAL A 73 13.64 -6.72 -4.12
CA VAL A 73 13.56 -6.35 -2.70
C VAL A 73 13.35 -7.57 -1.80
#